data_AF-A0A5C7BMU9-F1
#
_entry.id   AF-A0A5C7BMU9-F1
#
_cell.length_a   1.000
_cell.length_b   1.000
_cell.length_c   1.000
_cell.angle_alpha   90.00
_cell.angle_beta   90.00
_cell.angle_gamma   90.00
#
_symmetry.space_group_name_H-M   'P 1'
#
loop_
_entity.id
_entity.type
_entity.pdbx_description
1 polymer ?
#
loop_
_entity_poly.entity_id
_entity_poly.type
_entity_poly.pdbx_seq_one_letter_code
_entity_poly.pdbx_strand_id
1 'polypeptide(L)'
;MNKFMSAIQNRDGGALARMMPAEPQARVVNGNAEKLVDLLFTNLMQVFPAAKQTALSTPAEVAAAKRQWILAFAENGITSVEQLQAGMRMARQQESDFWPSCGKFIGWCKTGAALNAGLPSVDEVEAEFKRYSANRGHVRPEDFNWSAPVMYWIVIDVRHQMLQYNHTESEIRKSIQHHLNRWAKRLAKGERVPTPAPQIAYKQHIPAPSELMDKDGKFQRKGEELLARIRAKKQGQPT
;
A
#
# COMPACT_ATOMS: atom_id res chain seq x y z
N MET A 1 -58.11 23.76 23.77
CA MET A 1 -57.41 22.60 24.38
C MET A 1 -56.20 22.27 23.51
N ASN A 2 -54.98 22.30 24.06
CA ASN A 2 -53.74 22.14 23.29
C ASN A 2 -53.66 20.73 22.67
N LYS A 3 -53.56 20.64 21.33
CA LYS A 3 -53.47 19.38 20.56
C LYS A 3 -52.37 18.43 21.03
N PHE A 4 -51.31 18.98 21.62
CA PHE A 4 -50.21 18.23 22.22
C PHE A 4 -50.65 17.47 23.49
N MET A 5 -51.43 18.12 24.37
CA MET A 5 -51.91 17.50 25.60
C MET A 5 -52.95 16.40 25.33
N SER A 6 -53.78 16.56 24.29
CA SER A 6 -54.71 15.49 23.88
C SER A 6 -54.00 14.26 23.32
N ALA A 7 -52.87 14.45 22.60
CA ALA A 7 -52.08 13.33 22.06
C ALA A 7 -51.40 12.52 23.18
N ILE A 8 -50.91 13.19 24.23
CA ILE A 8 -50.34 12.53 25.42
C ILE A 8 -51.40 11.75 26.19
N GLN A 9 -52.57 12.36 26.41
CA GLN A 9 -53.65 11.74 27.18
C GLN A 9 -54.22 10.48 26.50
N ASN A 10 -54.25 10.47 25.16
CA ASN A 10 -54.73 9.33 24.37
C ASN A 10 -53.65 8.29 24.03
N ARG A 11 -52.40 8.46 24.53
CA ARG A 11 -51.25 7.60 24.21
C ARG A 11 -51.07 7.36 22.70
N ASP A 12 -51.41 8.35 21.88
CA ASP A 12 -51.32 8.26 20.42
C ASP A 12 -49.90 8.59 19.97
N GLY A 13 -49.06 7.54 19.96
CA GLY A 13 -47.66 7.64 19.53
C GLY A 13 -47.50 8.09 18.07
N GLY A 14 -48.51 7.86 17.23
CA GLY A 14 -48.50 8.29 15.83
C GLY A 14 -48.71 9.79 15.67
N ALA A 15 -49.59 10.38 16.48
CA ALA A 15 -49.79 11.83 16.52
C ALA A 15 -48.55 12.56 17.08
N LEU A 16 -47.91 11.99 18.11
CA LEU A 16 -46.67 12.53 18.68
C LEU A 16 -45.51 12.49 17.69
N ALA A 17 -45.32 11.39 16.96
CA ALA A 17 -44.26 11.24 15.97
C ALA A 17 -44.36 12.26 14.82
N ARG A 18 -45.58 12.67 14.44
CA ARG A 18 -45.81 13.69 13.39
C ARG A 18 -45.61 15.13 13.90
N MET A 19 -45.66 15.34 15.21
CA MET A 19 -45.47 16.64 15.86
C MET A 19 -44.03 16.88 16.29
N MET A 20 -43.20 15.84 16.33
CA MET A 20 -41.75 15.98 16.53
C MET A 20 -41.14 16.65 15.29
N PRO A 21 -40.34 17.72 15.45
CA PRO A 21 -39.59 18.27 14.32
C PRO A 21 -38.69 17.17 13.78
N ALA A 22 -38.73 16.95 12.46
CA ALA A 22 -37.79 16.04 11.81
C ALA A 22 -36.38 16.50 12.17
N GLU A 23 -35.62 15.68 12.90
CA GLU A 23 -34.23 15.99 13.19
C GLU A 23 -33.51 16.20 11.85
N PRO A 24 -32.88 17.36 11.62
CA PRO A 24 -32.03 17.52 10.47
C PRO A 24 -30.92 16.47 10.63
N GLN A 25 -30.92 15.46 9.75
CA GLN A 25 -29.76 14.61 9.58
C GLN A 25 -28.58 15.55 9.36
N ALA A 26 -27.72 15.68 10.38
CA ALA A 26 -26.56 16.53 10.32
C ALA A 26 -25.77 16.06 9.10
N ARG A 27 -25.75 16.87 8.03
CA ARG A 27 -24.87 16.67 6.89
C ARG A 27 -23.46 16.88 7.44
N VAL A 28 -22.84 15.81 7.94
CA VAL A 28 -21.41 15.75 8.25
C VAL A 28 -20.66 15.62 6.92
N VAL A 29 -20.91 16.54 6.00
CA VAL A 29 -20.16 16.67 4.76
C VAL A 29 -19.63 18.08 4.75
N ASN A 30 -18.33 18.19 5.04
CA ASN A 30 -17.61 19.45 5.04
C ASN A 30 -17.76 20.10 3.65
N GLY A 31 -18.28 21.33 3.56
CA GLY A 31 -18.52 22.01 2.26
C GLY A 31 -17.26 22.18 1.40
N ASN A 32 -16.06 22.04 1.99
CA ASN A 32 -14.81 21.97 1.25
C ASN A 32 -14.63 20.62 0.50
N ALA A 33 -15.07 19.51 1.10
CA ALA A 33 -15.00 18.18 0.48
C ALA A 33 -15.91 18.07 -0.74
N GLU A 34 -17.11 18.66 -0.68
CA GLU A 34 -18.03 18.70 -1.83
C GLU A 34 -17.40 19.43 -3.02
N LYS A 35 -16.82 20.61 -2.79
CA LYS A 35 -16.13 21.39 -3.83
C LYS A 35 -14.94 20.65 -4.44
N LEU A 36 -14.15 19.97 -3.60
CA LEU A 36 -13.01 19.17 -4.07
C LEU A 36 -13.46 17.99 -4.93
N VAL A 37 -14.52 17.29 -4.54
CA VAL A 37 -15.08 16.18 -5.33
C VAL A 37 -15.76 16.68 -6.60
N ASP A 38 -16.39 17.85 -6.57
CA ASP A 38 -16.93 18.49 -7.77
C ASP A 38 -15.86 18.77 -8.80
N LEU A 39 -14.77 19.44 -8.39
CA LEU A 39 -13.61 19.70 -9.23
C LEU A 39 -12.97 18.40 -9.73
N LEU A 40 -12.86 17.39 -8.87
CA LEU A 40 -12.35 16.09 -9.24
C LEU A 40 -13.18 15.47 -10.37
N PHE A 41 -14.51 15.43 -10.21
CA PHE A 41 -15.41 14.87 -11.22
C PHE A 41 -15.34 15.63 -12.54
N THR A 42 -15.28 16.96 -12.51
CA THR A 42 -15.10 17.76 -13.72
C THR A 42 -13.81 17.38 -14.47
N ASN A 43 -12.68 17.26 -13.75
CA ASN A 43 -11.41 16.86 -14.35
C ASN A 43 -11.44 15.40 -14.84
N LEU A 44 -12.02 14.49 -14.07
CA LEU A 44 -12.10 13.08 -14.43
C LEU A 44 -12.99 12.87 -15.67
N MET A 45 -14.07 13.66 -15.84
CA MET A 45 -14.93 13.68 -17.04
C MET A 45 -14.24 14.24 -18.29
N GLN A 46 -13.13 14.99 -18.14
CA GLN A 46 -12.30 15.38 -19.27
C GLN A 46 -11.34 14.26 -19.67
N VAL A 47 -10.84 13.49 -18.70
CA VAL A 47 -9.95 12.34 -18.96
C VAL A 47 -10.71 11.16 -19.56
N PHE A 48 -11.94 10.89 -19.10
CA PHE A 48 -12.77 9.79 -19.59
C PHE A 48 -14.05 10.35 -20.25
N PRO A 49 -13.98 10.91 -21.47
CA PRO A 49 -15.11 11.56 -22.11
C PRO A 49 -16.29 10.60 -22.38
N ALA A 50 -16.01 9.31 -22.60
CA ALA A 50 -17.02 8.27 -22.79
C ALA A 50 -17.95 8.07 -21.57
N ALA A 51 -17.50 8.46 -20.37
CA ALA A 51 -18.29 8.34 -19.15
C ALA A 51 -19.55 9.20 -19.17
N LYS A 52 -19.54 10.31 -19.91
CA LYS A 52 -20.70 11.21 -20.08
C LYS A 52 -21.88 10.55 -20.79
N GLN A 53 -21.61 9.50 -21.55
CA GLN A 53 -22.62 8.80 -22.36
C GLN A 53 -23.08 7.49 -21.73
N THR A 54 -22.32 6.93 -20.77
CA THR A 54 -22.50 5.56 -20.29
C THR A 54 -22.82 5.46 -18.80
N ALA A 55 -21.99 6.06 -17.94
CA ALA A 55 -22.07 5.87 -16.48
C ALA A 55 -22.65 7.08 -15.73
N LEU A 56 -22.62 8.26 -16.34
CA LEU A 56 -22.95 9.56 -15.71
C LEU A 56 -23.76 10.43 -16.67
N SER A 57 -24.86 9.88 -17.18
CA SER A 57 -25.65 10.51 -18.24
C SER A 57 -26.61 11.59 -17.70
N THR A 58 -27.04 11.47 -16.44
CA THR A 58 -27.94 12.44 -15.81
C THR A 58 -27.28 13.21 -14.66
N PRO A 59 -27.71 14.46 -14.38
CA PRO A 59 -27.24 15.20 -13.20
C PRO A 59 -27.51 14.48 -11.87
N ALA A 60 -28.59 13.70 -11.80
CA ALA A 60 -28.96 12.93 -10.62
C ALA A 60 -27.98 11.77 -10.35
N GLU A 61 -27.56 11.04 -11.40
CA GLU A 61 -26.54 9.99 -11.30
C GLU A 61 -25.18 10.55 -10.89
N VAL A 62 -24.79 11.71 -11.46
CA VAL A 62 -23.58 12.42 -11.05
C VAL A 62 -23.63 12.79 -9.58
N ALA A 63 -24.75 13.35 -9.10
CA ALA A 63 -24.90 13.71 -7.70
C ALA A 63 -24.84 12.48 -6.78
N ALA A 64 -25.45 11.35 -7.17
CA ALA A 64 -25.39 10.10 -6.42
C ALA A 64 -23.96 9.54 -6.38
N ALA A 65 -23.26 9.52 -7.52
CA ALA A 65 -21.87 9.06 -7.61
C ALA A 65 -20.93 9.92 -6.76
N LYS A 66 -21.09 11.25 -6.79
CA LYS A 66 -20.31 12.17 -5.94
C LYS A 66 -20.50 11.87 -4.46
N ARG A 67 -21.73 11.66 -4.00
CA ARG A 67 -22.00 11.29 -2.60
C ARG A 67 -21.29 9.99 -2.21
N GLN A 68 -21.34 8.98 -3.07
CA GLN A 68 -20.63 7.71 -2.84
C GLN A 68 -19.11 7.89 -2.78
N TRP A 69 -18.54 8.73 -3.66
CA TRP A 69 -17.11 9.00 -3.65
C TRP A 69 -16.67 9.79 -2.42
N ILE A 70 -17.46 10.77 -1.97
CA ILE A 70 -17.18 11.53 -0.74
C ILE A 70 -17.13 10.59 0.47
N LEU A 71 -18.12 9.69 0.61
CA LEU A 71 -18.15 8.70 1.68
C LEU A 71 -16.93 7.77 1.60
N ALA A 72 -16.67 7.22 0.41
CA ALA A 72 -15.54 6.31 0.21
C ALA A 72 -14.18 6.98 0.51
N PHE A 73 -14.02 8.27 0.18
CA PHE A 73 -12.83 9.05 0.50
C PHE A 73 -12.68 9.26 2.00
N ALA A 74 -13.75 9.63 2.70
CA ALA A 74 -13.73 9.79 4.15
C ALA A 74 -13.36 8.47 4.84
N GLU A 75 -13.98 7.36 4.45
CA GLU A 75 -13.71 6.02 4.98
C GLU A 75 -12.26 5.55 4.73
N ASN A 76 -11.65 6.00 3.62
CA ASN A 76 -10.31 5.58 3.22
C ASN A 76 -9.20 6.57 3.59
N GLY A 77 -9.52 7.68 4.26
CA GLY A 77 -8.56 8.71 4.63
C GLY A 77 -7.97 9.46 3.44
N ILE A 78 -8.75 9.66 2.37
CA ILE A 78 -8.39 10.54 1.26
C ILE A 78 -8.90 11.94 1.60
N THR A 79 -8.02 12.76 2.17
CA THR A 79 -8.37 14.06 2.75
C THR A 79 -7.52 15.23 2.22
N SER A 80 -6.50 14.94 1.41
CA SER A 80 -5.56 15.94 0.90
C SER A 80 -5.68 16.15 -0.61
N VAL A 81 -5.37 17.37 -1.06
CA VAL A 81 -5.38 17.71 -2.49
C VAL A 81 -4.27 16.97 -3.23
N GLU A 82 -3.14 16.74 -2.56
CA GLU A 82 -1.98 16.03 -3.08
C GLU A 82 -2.31 14.57 -3.43
N GLN A 83 -3.10 13.89 -2.57
CA GLN A 83 -3.60 12.53 -2.85
C GLN A 83 -4.48 12.52 -4.11
N LEU A 84 -5.40 13.47 -4.23
CA LEU A 84 -6.29 13.57 -5.40
C LEU A 84 -5.52 13.88 -6.68
N GLN A 85 -4.55 14.80 -6.63
CA GLN A 85 -3.69 15.12 -7.76
C GLN A 85 -2.86 13.90 -8.20
N ALA A 86 -2.36 13.11 -7.25
CA ALA A 86 -1.64 11.89 -7.56
C ALA A 86 -2.55 10.84 -8.21
N GLY A 87 -3.78 10.67 -7.71
CA GLY A 87 -4.82 9.86 -8.35
C GLY A 87 -5.11 10.31 -9.78
N MET A 88 -5.21 11.63 -10.02
CA MET A 88 -5.40 12.20 -11.35
C MET A 88 -4.23 11.97 -12.30
N ARG A 89 -2.98 11.96 -11.81
CA ARG A 89 -1.81 11.62 -12.64
C ARG A 89 -1.90 10.19 -13.18
N MET A 90 -2.24 9.24 -12.30
CA MET A 90 -2.42 7.84 -12.72
C MET A 90 -3.65 7.66 -13.60
N ALA A 91 -4.74 8.41 -13.35
CA ALA A 91 -5.92 8.38 -14.20
C ALA A 91 -5.60 8.78 -15.65
N ARG A 92 -4.75 9.79 -15.86
CA ARG A 92 -4.31 10.21 -17.20
C ARG A 92 -3.40 9.21 -17.92
N GLN A 93 -2.73 8.34 -17.17
CA GLN A 93 -1.88 7.29 -17.72
C GLN A 93 -2.67 6.00 -18.01
N GLN A 94 -3.96 5.95 -17.63
CA GLN A 94 -4.78 4.79 -17.86
C GLN A 94 -5.19 4.72 -19.34
N GLU A 95 -4.93 3.57 -19.98
CA GLU A 95 -5.24 3.33 -21.40
C GLU A 95 -6.72 2.95 -21.64
N SER A 96 -7.50 2.82 -20.57
CA SER A 96 -8.91 2.44 -20.63
C SER A 96 -9.82 3.66 -20.74
N ASP A 97 -10.74 3.64 -21.70
CA ASP A 97 -11.78 4.67 -21.86
C ASP A 97 -12.90 4.61 -20.79
N PHE A 98 -12.90 3.57 -19.97
CA PHE A 98 -13.94 3.35 -18.94
C PHE A 98 -13.69 4.19 -17.69
N TRP A 99 -14.78 4.76 -17.17
CA TRP A 99 -14.76 5.47 -15.90
C TRP A 99 -14.29 4.55 -14.75
N PRO A 100 -13.32 4.98 -13.93
CA PRO A 100 -12.82 4.16 -12.83
C PRO A 100 -13.86 4.03 -11.72
N SER A 101 -13.88 2.89 -11.02
CA SER A 101 -14.61 2.77 -9.76
C SER A 101 -13.97 3.63 -8.66
N CYS A 102 -14.75 4.01 -7.63
CA CYS A 102 -14.22 4.77 -6.49
C CYS A 102 -13.04 4.05 -5.83
N GLY A 103 -13.12 2.72 -5.65
CA GLY A 103 -12.06 1.90 -5.08
C GLY A 103 -10.79 1.91 -5.92
N LYS A 104 -10.91 1.84 -7.27
CA LYS A 104 -9.76 1.93 -8.18
C LYS A 104 -9.07 3.30 -8.06
N PHE A 105 -9.85 4.38 -8.04
CA PHE A 105 -9.31 5.73 -7.88
C PHE A 105 -8.64 5.95 -6.51
N ILE A 106 -9.23 5.45 -5.43
CA ILE A 106 -8.63 5.46 -4.08
C ILE A 106 -7.30 4.70 -4.08
N GLY A 107 -7.22 3.58 -4.78
CA GLY A 107 -5.96 2.84 -4.99
C GLY A 107 -4.87 3.72 -5.58
N TRP A 108 -5.18 4.46 -6.66
CA TRP A 108 -4.25 5.40 -7.27
C TRP A 108 -3.82 6.52 -6.33
N CYS A 109 -4.75 7.08 -5.55
CA CYS A 109 -4.43 8.12 -4.57
C CYS A 109 -3.42 7.59 -3.53
N LYS A 110 -3.61 6.36 -3.04
CA LYS A 110 -2.73 5.72 -2.06
C LYS A 110 -1.36 5.40 -2.66
N THR A 111 -1.31 4.86 -3.88
CA THR A 111 -0.05 4.58 -4.59
C THR A 111 0.74 5.87 -4.80
N GLY A 112 0.09 6.92 -5.28
CA GLY A 112 0.74 8.21 -5.49
C GLY A 112 1.26 8.85 -4.21
N ALA A 113 0.50 8.76 -3.12
CA ALA A 113 0.94 9.23 -1.80
C ALA A 113 2.15 8.43 -1.27
N ALA A 114 2.18 7.11 -1.49
CA ALA A 114 3.32 6.27 -1.12
C ALA A 114 4.58 6.68 -1.87
N LEU A 115 4.48 6.88 -3.19
CA LEU A 115 5.61 7.35 -4.02
C LEU A 115 6.12 8.72 -3.57
N ASN A 116 5.22 9.68 -3.30
CA ASN A 116 5.62 10.99 -2.78
C ASN A 116 6.30 10.91 -1.41
N ALA A 117 5.96 9.91 -0.59
CA ALA A 117 6.59 9.65 0.70
C ALA A 117 7.93 8.90 0.57
N GLY A 118 8.41 8.66 -0.65
CA GLY A 118 9.65 7.92 -0.91
C GLY A 118 9.52 6.41 -0.66
N LEU A 119 8.30 5.87 -0.62
CA LEU A 119 8.12 4.42 -0.57
C LEU A 119 8.34 3.82 -1.96
N PRO A 120 9.05 2.68 -2.04
CA PRO A 120 9.22 1.96 -3.29
C PRO A 120 7.90 1.36 -3.75
N SER A 121 7.79 1.15 -5.06
CA SER A 121 6.72 0.39 -5.69
C SER A 121 6.78 -1.10 -5.32
N VAL A 122 5.69 -1.82 -5.57
CA VAL A 122 5.61 -3.27 -5.34
C VAL A 122 6.70 -4.00 -6.14
N ASP A 123 6.92 -3.60 -7.39
CA ASP A 123 7.87 -4.25 -8.29
C ASP A 123 9.32 -4.02 -7.84
N GLU A 124 9.65 -2.82 -7.35
CA GLU A 124 10.97 -2.53 -6.77
C GLU A 124 11.22 -3.36 -5.51
N VAL A 125 10.22 -3.51 -4.63
CA VAL A 125 10.36 -4.37 -3.43
C VAL A 125 10.49 -5.83 -3.84
N GLU A 126 9.76 -6.29 -4.85
CA GLU A 126 9.85 -7.67 -5.32
C GLU A 126 11.22 -7.97 -5.94
N ALA A 127 11.76 -7.05 -6.74
CA ALA A 127 13.11 -7.13 -7.28
C ALA A 127 14.16 -7.15 -6.16
N GLU A 128 14.02 -6.28 -5.16
CA GLU A 128 14.88 -6.23 -3.98
C GLU A 128 14.80 -7.53 -3.16
N PHE A 129 13.60 -8.07 -2.98
CA PHE A 129 13.35 -9.34 -2.32
C PHE A 129 14.04 -10.51 -3.04
N LYS A 130 13.94 -10.55 -4.38
CA LYS A 130 14.63 -11.53 -5.22
C LYS A 130 16.15 -11.37 -5.12
N ARG A 131 16.66 -10.13 -5.13
CA ARG A 131 18.09 -9.79 -5.00
C ARG A 131 18.67 -10.23 -3.66
N TYR A 132 18.03 -9.86 -2.56
CA TYR A 132 18.41 -10.32 -1.23
C TYR A 132 18.31 -11.84 -1.13
N SER A 133 17.26 -12.41 -1.73
CA SER A 133 17.07 -13.85 -1.82
C SER A 133 18.16 -14.60 -2.60
N ALA A 134 18.83 -13.99 -3.57
CA ALA A 134 19.96 -14.63 -4.23
C ALA A 134 21.22 -14.63 -3.34
N ASN A 135 21.39 -13.61 -2.48
CA ASN A 135 22.66 -13.32 -1.81
C ASN A 135 22.70 -13.69 -0.32
N ARG A 136 21.56 -14.07 0.30
CA ARG A 136 21.43 -14.24 1.76
C ARG A 136 22.40 -15.21 2.44
N GLY A 137 23.03 -16.13 1.70
CA GLY A 137 24.03 -17.05 2.24
C GLY A 137 25.37 -16.38 2.58
N HIS A 138 25.59 -15.14 2.13
CA HIS A 138 26.88 -14.47 2.18
C HIS A 138 26.87 -13.13 2.91
N VAL A 139 25.68 -12.56 3.19
CA VAL A 139 25.55 -11.21 3.73
C VAL A 139 24.45 -11.18 4.78
N ARG A 140 24.72 -10.54 5.91
CA ARG A 140 23.71 -10.31 6.96
C ARG A 140 22.66 -9.33 6.47
N PRO A 141 21.41 -9.42 6.95
CA PRO A 141 20.38 -8.42 6.66
C PRO A 141 20.85 -6.99 6.89
N GLU A 142 21.59 -6.73 7.98
CA GLU A 142 22.04 -5.40 8.35
C GLU A 142 23.16 -4.87 7.44
N ASP A 143 23.99 -5.77 6.92
CA ASP A 143 25.15 -5.44 6.08
C ASP A 143 24.78 -5.42 4.58
N PHE A 144 23.54 -5.76 4.24
CA PHE A 144 23.05 -5.75 2.88
C PHE A 144 22.83 -4.31 2.38
N ASN A 145 23.25 -4.02 1.15
CA ASN A 145 23.14 -2.69 0.56
C ASN A 145 21.72 -2.41 0.03
N TRP A 146 20.78 -2.17 0.96
CA TRP A 146 19.38 -1.87 0.65
C TRP A 146 19.23 -0.61 -0.20
N SER A 147 18.37 -0.67 -1.23
CA SER A 147 18.09 0.48 -2.11
C SER A 147 17.36 1.63 -1.40
N ALA A 148 16.58 1.33 -0.36
CA ALA A 148 15.96 2.33 0.51
C ALA A 148 15.86 1.81 1.96
N PRO A 149 15.85 2.68 2.99
CA PRO A 149 15.77 2.23 4.39
C PRO A 149 14.57 1.34 4.71
N VAL A 150 13.43 1.57 4.04
CA VAL A 150 12.20 0.80 4.26
C VAL A 150 12.29 -0.63 3.70
N MET A 151 13.19 -0.86 2.73
CA MET A 151 13.36 -2.16 2.08
C MET A 151 13.81 -3.23 3.08
N TYR A 152 14.72 -2.90 4.00
CA TYR A 152 15.15 -3.80 5.06
C TYR A 152 13.95 -4.37 5.80
N TRP A 153 13.08 -3.49 6.29
CA TRP A 153 11.94 -3.89 7.10
C TRP A 153 10.93 -4.72 6.32
N ILE A 154 10.59 -4.29 5.09
CA ILE A 154 9.59 -5.01 4.29
C ILE A 154 10.13 -6.36 3.84
N VAL A 155 11.33 -6.42 3.28
CA VAL A 155 11.89 -7.65 2.70
C VAL A 155 12.12 -8.70 3.78
N ILE A 156 12.58 -8.30 4.97
CA ILE A 156 12.79 -9.22 6.09
C ILE A 156 11.47 -9.75 6.63
N ASP A 157 10.46 -8.90 6.83
CA ASP A 157 9.12 -9.34 7.28
C ASP A 157 8.47 -10.30 6.26
N VAL A 158 8.48 -9.94 4.98
CA VAL A 158 7.92 -10.77 3.90
C VAL A 158 8.66 -12.11 3.82
N ARG A 159 9.98 -12.10 4.00
CA ARG A 159 10.79 -13.32 4.02
C ARG A 159 10.45 -14.22 5.20
N HIS A 160 10.30 -13.66 6.40
CA HIS A 160 9.88 -14.44 7.56
C HIS A 160 8.52 -15.11 7.33
N GLN A 161 7.55 -14.38 6.76
CA GLN A 161 6.26 -14.95 6.40
C GLN A 161 6.38 -16.04 5.34
N MET A 162 7.19 -15.84 4.29
CA MET A 162 7.42 -16.86 3.26
C MET A 162 7.99 -18.15 3.88
N LEU A 163 8.94 -18.06 4.80
CA LEU A 163 9.55 -19.23 5.45
C LEU A 163 8.59 -19.92 6.42
N GLN A 164 7.73 -19.16 7.10
CA GLN A 164 6.79 -19.69 8.07
C GLN A 164 5.57 -20.36 7.40
N TYR A 165 5.08 -19.78 6.30
CA TYR A 165 3.81 -20.17 5.67
C TYR A 165 3.97 -20.74 4.25
N ASN A 166 5.21 -20.88 3.74
CA ASN A 166 5.50 -21.35 2.38
C ASN A 166 4.75 -20.58 1.29
N HIS A 167 4.75 -19.25 1.37
CA HIS A 167 4.04 -18.40 0.41
C HIS A 167 4.48 -18.64 -1.04
N THR A 168 3.50 -18.71 -1.93
CA THR A 168 3.68 -18.63 -3.39
C THR A 168 4.10 -17.22 -3.82
N GLU A 169 4.58 -17.07 -5.06
CA GLU A 169 4.94 -15.75 -5.62
C GLU A 169 3.77 -14.75 -5.56
N SER A 170 2.53 -15.23 -5.80
CA SER A 170 1.34 -14.39 -5.71
C SER A 170 1.06 -13.90 -4.28
N GLU A 171 1.33 -14.73 -3.28
CA GLU A 171 1.15 -14.41 -1.86
C GLU A 171 2.27 -13.51 -1.33
N ILE A 172 3.50 -13.70 -1.82
CA ILE A 172 4.62 -12.79 -1.57
C ILE A 172 4.25 -11.39 -2.07
N ARG A 173 3.76 -11.27 -3.31
CA ARG A 173 3.34 -9.98 -3.87
C ARG A 173 2.22 -9.32 -3.08
N LYS A 174 1.21 -10.09 -2.64
CA LYS A 174 0.15 -9.61 -1.74
C LYS A 174 0.71 -9.15 -0.39
N SER A 175 1.66 -9.88 0.19
CA SER A 175 2.30 -9.51 1.45
C SER A 175 3.12 -8.22 1.31
N ILE A 176 3.86 -8.05 0.21
CA ILE A 176 4.58 -6.81 -0.11
C ILE A 176 3.59 -5.64 -0.15
N GLN A 177 2.48 -5.79 -0.88
CA GLN A 177 1.45 -4.75 -0.98
C GLN A 177 0.86 -4.41 0.39
N HIS A 178 0.64 -5.41 1.24
CA HIS A 178 0.16 -5.22 2.61
C HIS A 178 1.17 -4.42 3.46
N HIS A 179 2.46 -4.77 3.41
CA HIS A 179 3.51 -4.08 4.15
C HIS A 179 3.71 -2.65 3.65
N LEU A 180 3.70 -2.41 2.34
CA LEU A 180 3.76 -1.06 1.76
C LEU A 180 2.59 -0.20 2.24
N ASN A 181 1.37 -0.74 2.25
CA ASN A 181 0.20 -0.03 2.77
C ASN A 181 0.34 0.29 4.27
N ARG A 182 0.92 -0.63 5.06
CA ARG A 182 1.19 -0.40 6.49
C ARG A 182 2.22 0.71 6.67
N TRP A 183 3.30 0.70 5.90
CA TRP A 183 4.33 1.73 5.92
C TRP A 183 3.82 3.09 5.45
N ALA A 184 3.00 3.14 4.41
CA ALA A 184 2.35 4.37 3.95
C ALA A 184 1.52 5.02 5.07
N LYS A 185 0.75 4.21 5.82
CA LYS A 185 0.00 4.71 6.98
C LYS A 185 0.90 5.24 8.10
N ARG A 186 2.05 4.61 8.35
CA ARG A 186 3.01 5.04 9.37
C ARG A 186 3.69 6.36 8.98
N LEU A 187 4.15 6.47 7.73
CA LEU A 187 4.74 7.71 7.22
C LEU A 187 3.72 8.85 7.20
N ALA A 188 2.47 8.59 6.85
CA ALA A 188 1.39 9.58 6.91
C ALA A 188 1.12 10.11 8.33
N LYS A 189 1.43 9.33 9.37
CA LYS A 189 1.39 9.75 10.77
C LYS A 189 2.64 10.54 11.21
N GLY A 190 3.61 10.73 10.33
CA GLY A 190 4.89 11.38 10.63
C GLY A 190 5.93 10.46 11.28
N GLU A 191 5.69 9.15 11.35
CA GLU A 191 6.72 8.20 11.79
C GLU A 191 7.86 8.16 10.78
N ARG A 192 9.11 8.06 11.26
CA ARG A 192 10.27 7.84 10.39
C ARG A 192 10.61 6.36 10.31
N VAL A 193 11.21 5.95 9.20
CA VAL A 193 11.74 4.58 9.05
C VAL A 193 12.90 4.42 10.04
N PRO A 194 12.84 3.46 10.98
CA PRO A 194 13.92 3.22 11.92
C PRO A 194 15.17 2.70 11.21
N THR A 195 16.34 3.03 11.73
CA THR A 195 17.61 2.45 11.27
C THR A 195 17.71 1.01 11.78
N PRO A 196 18.05 0.02 10.93
CA PRO A 196 18.32 -1.34 11.37
C PRO A 196 19.43 -1.36 12.43
N ALA A 197 19.17 -2.02 13.57
CA ALA A 197 20.15 -2.21 14.63
C ALA A 197 20.28 -3.70 14.95
N PRO A 198 21.50 -4.25 15.05
CA PRO A 198 21.69 -5.67 15.37
C PRO A 198 21.15 -5.96 16.78
N GLN A 199 20.17 -6.86 16.90
CA GLN A 199 19.50 -7.18 18.17
C GLN A 199 20.37 -7.92 19.19
N ILE A 200 21.46 -8.56 18.75
CA ILE A 200 22.43 -9.23 19.61
C ILE A 200 23.82 -9.02 18.99
N ALA A 201 24.78 -8.52 19.77
CA ALA A 201 26.19 -8.53 19.37
C ALA A 201 26.63 -9.99 19.19
N TYR A 202 27.02 -10.35 17.96
CA TYR A 202 27.40 -11.72 17.64
C TYR A 202 28.59 -12.16 18.50
N LYS A 203 28.39 -13.17 19.35
CA LYS A 203 29.52 -13.93 19.90
C LYS A 203 30.08 -14.75 18.74
N GLN A 204 31.36 -14.49 18.47
CA GLN A 204 32.31 -15.16 17.55
C GLN A 204 31.81 -16.40 16.81
N HIS A 205 32.13 -16.44 15.53
CA HIS A 205 31.87 -17.58 14.64
C HIS A 205 32.33 -18.88 15.31
N ILE A 206 31.38 -19.78 15.57
CA ILE A 206 31.68 -21.12 16.09
C ILE A 206 32.05 -21.97 14.87
N PRO A 207 33.31 -22.42 14.76
CA PRO A 207 33.74 -23.16 13.58
C PRO A 207 32.95 -24.45 13.45
N ALA A 208 32.50 -24.77 12.25
CA ALA A 208 31.87 -26.05 11.94
C ALA A 208 32.89 -27.20 12.13
N PRO A 209 32.44 -28.43 12.40
CA PRO A 209 33.35 -29.58 12.53
C PRO A 209 34.32 -29.75 11.35
N SER A 210 33.87 -29.45 10.13
CA SER A 210 34.73 -29.46 8.94
C SER A 210 35.85 -28.42 8.97
N GLU A 211 35.61 -27.25 9.57
CA GLU A 211 36.60 -26.17 9.70
C GLU A 211 37.58 -26.46 10.84
N LEU A 212 37.12 -27.12 11.91
CA LEU A 212 37.99 -27.63 12.97
C LEU A 212 38.94 -28.73 12.46
N MET A 213 38.51 -29.47 11.44
CA MET A 213 39.31 -30.51 10.78
C MET A 213 40.25 -29.93 9.69
N ASP A 214 39.93 -28.78 9.11
CA ASP A 214 40.76 -28.08 8.13
C ASP A 214 41.74 -27.08 8.77
N LYS A 215 42.56 -27.58 9.71
CA LYS A 215 43.48 -26.73 10.49
C LYS A 215 44.44 -25.89 9.63
N ASP A 216 44.76 -26.38 8.44
CA ASP A 216 45.71 -25.74 7.51
C ASP A 216 45.01 -24.99 6.34
N GLY A 217 43.67 -24.86 6.39
CA GLY A 217 42.86 -24.21 5.35
C GLY A 217 43.02 -24.85 3.97
N LYS A 218 43.41 -26.12 3.90
CA LYS A 218 43.72 -26.85 2.67
C LYS A 218 42.44 -27.20 1.91
N PHE A 219 41.40 -27.60 2.63
CA PHE A 219 40.11 -27.95 2.01
C PHE A 219 39.35 -26.71 1.56
N GLN A 220 39.40 -25.61 2.32
CA GLN A 220 38.86 -24.32 1.94
C GLN A 220 39.52 -23.80 0.64
N ARG A 221 40.86 -23.76 0.57
CA ARG A 221 41.59 -23.35 -0.65
C ARG A 221 41.24 -24.18 -1.88
N LYS A 222 41.18 -25.51 -1.73
CA LYS A 222 40.77 -26.40 -2.83
C LYS A 222 39.32 -26.16 -3.27
N GLY A 223 38.43 -25.86 -2.33
CA GLY A 223 37.04 -25.50 -2.61
C GLY A 223 36.93 -24.19 -3.39
N GLU A 224 37.67 -23.16 -2.98
CA GLU A 224 37.73 -21.87 -3.66
C GLU A 224 38.28 -21.98 -5.08
N GLU A 225 39.38 -22.73 -5.29
CA GLU A 225 39.94 -23.01 -6.61
C GLU A 225 38.94 -23.73 -7.52
N LEU A 226 38.21 -24.71 -6.99
CA LEU A 226 37.18 -25.43 -7.74
C LEU A 226 36.03 -24.50 -8.13
N LEU A 227 35.54 -23.68 -7.20
CA LEU A 227 34.49 -22.70 -7.46
C LEU A 227 34.93 -21.66 -8.49
N ALA A 228 36.19 -21.20 -8.44
CA ALA A 228 36.76 -20.30 -9.44
C ALA A 228 36.77 -20.93 -10.83
N ARG A 229 37.18 -22.20 -10.95
CA ARG A 229 37.13 -22.95 -12.23
C ARG A 229 35.71 -23.11 -12.77
N ILE A 230 34.73 -23.38 -11.90
CA ILE A 230 33.33 -23.49 -12.29
C ILE A 230 32.79 -22.14 -12.78
N ARG A 231 33.09 -21.05 -12.06
CA ARG A 231 32.69 -19.68 -12.44
C ARG A 231 33.32 -19.25 -13.77
N ALA A 232 34.60 -19.56 -13.99
CA ALA A 232 35.31 -19.28 -15.25
C ALA A 232 34.69 -20.06 -16.43
N LYS A 233 34.41 -21.36 -16.26
CA LYS A 233 33.71 -22.17 -17.28
C LYS A 233 32.31 -21.63 -17.60
N LYS A 234 31.59 -21.10 -16.62
CA LYS A 234 30.25 -20.53 -16.80
C LYS A 234 30.27 -19.16 -17.51
N GLN A 235 31.41 -18.46 -17.51
CA GLN A 235 31.61 -17.16 -18.16
C GLN A 235 32.28 -17.24 -19.54
N GLY A 236 32.61 -18.45 -20.05
CA GLY A 236 33.04 -18.64 -21.43
C GLY A 236 34.45 -18.14 -21.78
N GLN A 237 35.39 -18.10 -20.84
CA GLN A 237 36.80 -17.84 -21.16
C GLN A 237 37.54 -19.15 -21.51
N PRO A 238 38.32 -19.20 -22.62
CA PRO A 238 39.15 -20.35 -22.94
C PRO A 238 40.37 -20.38 -22.00
N THR A 239 40.74 -21.60 -21.61
CA THR A 239 41.89 -21.95 -20.76
C THR A 239 43.23 -21.49 -21.30
#